data_AF-A0A396SQ49-F1
#
_entry.id   AF-A0A396SQ49-F1
#
_cell.length_a   1.000
_cell.length_b   1.000
_cell.length_c   1.000
_cell.angle_alpha   90.00
_cell.angle_beta   90.00
_cell.angle_gamma   90.00
#
_symmetry.space_group_name_H-M   'P 1'
#
loop_
_entity.id
_entity.type
_entity.pdbx_description
1 polymer ?
#
loop_
_entity_poly.entity_id
_entity_poly.type
_entity_poly.pdbx_seq_one_letter_code
_entity_poly.pdbx_strand_id
1 'polypeptide(L)'
;MTVIGKPVFKTIVKEIGKEAQEFQSINMLIFFGERAPSALRDSCFIISDHNLDGKIKKGMTLKIGKIDYQITAVGDEVNTNLQNLGHIAVKFTGEKKAELPGSLYVEKKTFPKIEVGTEVEIF
;
A
#
# COMPACT_ATOMS: atom_id res chain seq x y z
N MET A 1 12.10 -15.83 4.13
CA MET A 1 13.06 -15.07 4.96
C MET A 1 12.23 -14.31 5.97
N THR A 2 12.32 -14.64 7.25
CA THR A 2 11.52 -13.96 8.29
C THR A 2 12.14 -12.59 8.51
N VAL A 3 11.42 -11.51 8.22
CA VAL A 3 11.89 -10.15 8.47
C VAL A 3 11.93 -9.96 9.98
N ILE A 4 13.14 -9.98 10.57
CA ILE A 4 13.36 -9.80 12.02
C ILE A 4 13.46 -8.30 12.28
N GLY A 5 12.32 -7.61 12.32
CA GLY A 5 12.26 -6.18 12.58
C GLY A 5 10.83 -5.73 12.86
N LYS A 6 10.64 -4.72 13.73
CA LYS A 6 9.34 -4.09 13.93
C LYS A 6 8.95 -3.37 12.62
N PRO A 7 7.78 -3.63 12.03
CA PRO A 7 7.37 -2.91 10.83
C PRO A 7 7.17 -1.42 11.15
N VAL A 8 7.58 -0.54 10.24
CA VAL A 8 7.31 0.91 10.36
C VAL A 8 5.85 1.24 10.09
N PHE A 9 5.14 0.35 9.42
CA PHE A 9 3.72 0.47 9.12
C PHE A 9 3.10 -0.92 9.17
N LYS A 10 1.98 -1.05 9.86
CA LYS A 10 1.20 -2.28 9.90
C LYS A 10 -0.27 -1.94 9.88
N THR A 11 -1.01 -2.63 9.03
CA THR A 11 -2.46 -2.48 8.94
C THR A 11 -3.14 -3.76 8.47
N ILE A 12 -4.47 -3.77 8.52
CA ILE A 12 -5.32 -4.86 8.09
C ILE A 12 -6.38 -4.30 7.15
N VAL A 13 -6.60 -4.99 6.03
CA VAL A 13 -7.69 -4.66 5.10
C VAL A 13 -9.02 -5.02 5.73
N LYS A 14 -9.88 -4.03 5.92
CA LYS A 14 -11.21 -4.14 6.54
C LYS A 14 -12.33 -4.30 5.52
N GLU A 15 -12.20 -3.62 4.40
CA GLU A 15 -13.20 -3.58 3.34
C GLU A 15 -12.50 -3.43 2.00
N ILE A 16 -13.10 -4.00 0.95
CA ILE A 16 -12.58 -3.94 -0.41
C ILE A 16 -13.67 -3.31 -1.27
N GLY A 17 -13.35 -2.17 -1.88
CA GLY A 17 -14.22 -1.54 -2.85
C GLY A 17 -14.53 -2.45 -4.03
N LYS A 18 -15.76 -2.37 -4.54
CA LYS A 18 -16.24 -3.21 -5.64
C LYS A 18 -15.42 -3.08 -6.94
N GLU A 19 -14.84 -1.90 -7.18
CA GLU A 19 -13.99 -1.56 -8.34
C GLU A 19 -12.50 -1.63 -7.98
N ALA A 20 -12.14 -1.79 -6.70
CA ALA A 20 -10.74 -1.80 -6.25
C ALA A 20 -9.92 -2.94 -6.89
N GLN A 21 -10.57 -4.06 -7.20
CA GLN A 21 -9.93 -5.18 -7.90
C GLN A 21 -9.67 -4.90 -9.38
N GLU A 22 -10.40 -3.98 -10.02
CA GLU A 22 -10.18 -3.67 -11.45
C GLU A 22 -8.81 -3.02 -11.68
N PHE A 23 -8.29 -2.30 -10.68
CA PHE A 23 -6.96 -1.71 -10.67
C PHE A 23 -5.83 -2.75 -10.75
N GLN A 24 -6.10 -4.02 -10.43
CA GLN A 24 -5.17 -5.12 -10.67
C GLN A 24 -4.76 -5.19 -12.15
N SER A 25 -5.67 -4.88 -13.08
CA SER A 25 -5.41 -4.91 -14.53
C SER A 25 -4.31 -3.92 -14.95
N ILE A 26 -4.12 -2.85 -14.18
CA ILE A 26 -3.08 -1.83 -14.38
C ILE A 26 -1.94 -1.94 -13.36
N ASN A 27 -1.86 -3.04 -12.62
CA ASN A 27 -0.85 -3.28 -11.57
C ASN A 27 -0.82 -2.15 -10.52
N MET A 28 -1.99 -1.62 -10.18
CA MET A 28 -2.15 -0.54 -9.22
C MET A 28 -3.06 -0.99 -8.09
N LEU A 29 -2.79 -0.47 -6.91
CA LEU A 29 -3.57 -0.72 -5.72
C LEU A 29 -3.66 0.59 -4.95
N ILE A 30 -4.84 0.92 -4.44
CA ILE A 30 -5.04 2.12 -3.64
C ILE A 30 -5.56 1.71 -2.27
N PHE A 31 -4.78 1.98 -1.22
CA PHE A 31 -5.25 1.86 0.15
C PHE A 31 -5.82 3.20 0.61
N PHE A 32 -6.84 3.15 1.47
CA PHE A 32 -7.43 4.32 2.10
C PHE A 32 -7.86 3.99 3.54
N GLY A 33 -7.74 4.93 4.47
CA GLY A 33 -8.23 4.73 5.83
C GLY A 33 -9.76 4.69 5.92
N GLU A 34 -10.29 4.29 7.08
CA GLU A 34 -11.74 4.17 7.33
C GLU A 34 -12.53 5.49 7.15
N ARG A 35 -11.85 6.64 7.08
CA ARG A 35 -12.45 7.94 6.82
C ARG A 35 -12.56 8.30 5.33
N ALA A 36 -12.27 7.36 4.44
CA ALA A 36 -12.41 7.55 2.99
C ALA A 36 -13.82 8.06 2.61
N PRO A 37 -13.93 9.08 1.74
CA PRO A 37 -15.22 9.47 1.17
C PRO A 37 -15.89 8.29 0.46
N SER A 38 -17.21 8.12 0.61
CA SER A 38 -17.96 7.01 0.01
C SER A 38 -17.70 6.85 -1.49
N ALA A 39 -17.57 7.96 -2.21
CA ALA A 39 -17.24 7.98 -3.65
C ALA A 39 -15.88 7.34 -4.00
N LEU A 40 -14.91 7.33 -3.08
CA LEU A 40 -13.59 6.73 -3.28
C LEU A 40 -13.49 5.32 -2.67
N ARG A 41 -14.40 4.94 -1.77
CA ARG A 41 -14.39 3.62 -1.12
C ARG A 41 -14.57 2.49 -2.12
N ASP A 42 -15.40 2.70 -3.13
CA ASP A 42 -15.66 1.72 -4.18
C ASP A 42 -14.40 1.33 -4.98
N SER A 43 -13.42 2.23 -5.09
CA SER A 43 -12.17 2.03 -5.83
C SER A 43 -10.94 1.80 -4.94
N CYS A 44 -11.12 1.70 -3.62
CA CYS A 44 -10.01 1.57 -2.66
C CYS A 44 -10.13 0.32 -1.76
N PHE A 45 -8.98 -0.10 -1.24
CA PHE A 45 -8.88 -1.07 -0.16
C PHE A 45 -8.87 -0.31 1.17
N ILE A 46 -9.91 -0.49 1.99
CA ILE A 46 -10.06 0.20 3.25
C ILE A 46 -9.24 -0.49 4.32
N ILE A 47 -8.40 0.27 5.01
CA ILE A 47 -7.49 -0.22 6.05
C ILE A 47 -7.87 0.36 7.43
N SER A 48 -7.70 -0.43 8.51
CA SER A 48 -8.06 -0.01 9.87
C SER A 48 -7.08 1.03 10.43
N ASP A 49 -5.80 0.68 10.44
CA ASP A 49 -4.75 1.46 11.08
C ASP A 49 -3.86 2.09 10.02
N HIS A 50 -3.36 3.29 10.30
CA HIS A 50 -2.39 3.94 9.43
C HIS A 50 -1.31 4.66 10.22
N ASN A 51 -1.02 4.12 11.40
CA ASN A 51 0.08 4.60 12.23
C ASN A 51 1.42 4.25 11.57
N LEU A 52 2.24 5.29 11.41
CA LEU A 52 3.59 5.20 10.89
C LEU A 52 4.57 5.38 12.05
N ASP A 53 5.29 4.32 12.39
CA ASP A 53 6.39 4.29 13.36
C ASP A 53 7.73 4.73 12.72
N GLY A 54 7.68 5.53 11.64
CA GLY A 54 8.86 5.93 10.88
C GLY A 54 8.50 6.58 9.53
N LYS A 55 9.45 6.55 8.60
CA LYS A 55 9.24 6.99 7.21
C LYS A 55 9.49 5.85 6.24
N ILE A 56 8.54 5.64 5.32
CA ILE A 56 8.67 4.77 4.17
C ILE A 56 9.71 5.37 3.21
N LYS A 57 10.70 4.58 2.83
CA LYS A 57 11.82 4.96 1.96
C LYS A 57 12.08 3.86 0.94
N LYS A 58 12.74 4.24 -0.15
CA LYS A 58 13.26 3.29 -1.14
C LYS A 58 14.17 2.26 -0.49
N GLY A 59 14.07 1.00 -0.92
CA GLY A 59 14.85 -0.13 -0.40
C GLY A 59 14.18 -0.90 0.73
N MET A 60 13.09 -0.35 1.29
CA MET A 60 12.24 -1.04 2.27
C MET A 60 11.45 -2.18 1.62
N THR A 61 10.86 -3.04 2.45
CA THR A 61 10.04 -4.18 1.99
C THR A 61 8.58 -3.96 2.34
N LEU A 62 7.72 -3.91 1.32
CA LEU A 62 6.27 -3.99 1.47
C LEU A 62 5.85 -5.45 1.44
N LYS A 63 5.19 -5.91 2.50
CA LYS A 63 4.64 -7.25 2.59
C LYS A 63 3.12 -7.18 2.61
N ILE A 64 2.49 -7.89 1.69
CA ILE A 64 1.03 -8.00 1.60
C ILE A 64 0.67 -9.48 1.75
N GLY A 65 0.07 -9.84 2.89
CA GLY A 65 -0.20 -11.21 3.28
C GLY A 65 1.09 -12.04 3.34
N LYS A 66 1.32 -12.87 2.32
CA LYS A 66 2.48 -13.78 2.22
C LYS A 66 3.51 -13.36 1.17
N ILE A 67 3.28 -12.26 0.45
CA ILE A 67 4.14 -11.83 -0.64
C ILE A 67 4.90 -10.58 -0.23
N ASP A 68 6.22 -10.66 -0.39
CA ASP A 68 7.15 -9.56 -0.15
C ASP A 68 7.50 -8.86 -1.47
N TYR A 69 7.49 -7.53 -1.43
CA TYR A 69 7.79 -6.63 -2.54
C TYR A 69 8.83 -5.61 -2.12
N GLN A 70 9.92 -5.49 -2.89
CA GLN A 70 10.92 -4.46 -2.66
C GLN A 70 10.46 -3.10 -3.18
N ILE A 71 10.51 -2.07 -2.33
CA ILE A 71 10.16 -0.69 -2.68
C ILE A 71 11.27 -0.08 -3.54
N THR A 72 10.94 0.27 -4.77
CA THR A 72 11.85 0.82 -5.77
C THR A 72 11.83 2.35 -5.82
N ALA A 73 10.69 2.97 -5.49
CA ALA A 73 10.56 4.42 -5.33
C ALA A 73 9.42 4.79 -4.37
N VAL A 74 9.52 5.96 -3.76
CA VAL A 74 8.51 6.51 -2.85
C VAL A 74 8.28 7.95 -3.26
N GLY A 75 7.02 8.31 -3.50
CA GLY A 75 6.64 9.70 -3.73
C GLY A 75 6.72 10.53 -2.45
N ASP A 76 6.94 11.84 -2.59
CA ASP A 76 7.20 12.74 -1.48
C ASP A 76 6.01 12.89 -0.51
N GLU A 77 4.78 12.67 -0.99
CA GLU A 77 3.55 12.78 -0.20
C GLU A 77 3.06 11.43 0.35
N VAL A 78 3.68 10.30 0.01
CA VAL A 78 3.25 8.97 0.47
C VAL A 78 3.17 8.90 2.00
N ASN A 79 4.22 9.38 2.68
CA ASN A 79 4.29 9.34 4.14
C ASN A 79 3.19 10.22 4.77
N THR A 80 3.00 11.42 4.25
CA THR A 80 2.01 12.39 4.74
C THR A 80 0.58 11.92 4.49
N ASN A 81 0.29 11.42 3.28
CA ASN A 81 -1.03 10.93 2.90
C ASN A 81 -1.42 9.68 3.70
N LEU A 82 -0.46 8.77 3.90
CA LEU A 82 -0.70 7.59 4.70
C LEU A 82 -0.97 7.97 6.15
N GLN A 83 -0.19 8.87 6.75
CA GLN A 83 -0.38 9.30 8.13
C GLN A 83 -1.67 10.10 8.36
N ASN A 84 -2.10 10.90 7.39
CA ASN A 84 -3.27 11.77 7.56
C ASN A 84 -4.59 11.12 7.15
N LEU A 85 -4.57 10.31 6.09
CA LEU A 85 -5.77 9.79 5.42
C LEU A 85 -5.80 8.26 5.36
N GLY A 86 -4.70 7.59 5.70
CA GLY A 86 -4.50 6.18 5.37
C GLY A 86 -4.34 5.95 3.87
N HIS A 87 -4.02 6.99 3.09
CA HIS A 87 -4.02 6.94 1.63
C HIS A 87 -2.63 6.65 1.07
N ILE A 88 -2.52 5.59 0.26
CA ILE A 88 -1.30 5.24 -0.47
C ILE A 88 -1.64 4.48 -1.74
N ALA A 89 -1.08 4.90 -2.87
CA ALA A 89 -1.22 4.21 -4.14
C ALA A 89 0.02 3.35 -4.43
N VAL A 90 -0.09 2.03 -4.37
CA VAL A 90 0.99 1.08 -4.65
C VAL A 90 0.94 0.65 -6.11
N LYS A 91 2.05 0.84 -6.84
CA LYS A 91 2.24 0.41 -8.22
C LYS A 91 3.26 -0.72 -8.30
N PHE A 92 2.87 -1.85 -8.89
CA PHE A 92 3.70 -3.03 -9.08
C PHE A 92 4.40 -3.02 -10.45
N THR A 93 4.92 -1.86 -10.86
CA THR A 93 5.50 -1.65 -12.20
C THR A 93 7.02 -1.85 -12.24
N GLY A 94 7.70 -1.83 -11.09
CA GLY A 94 9.16 -1.93 -10.98
C GLY A 94 9.91 -0.62 -11.27
N GLU A 95 9.19 0.49 -11.44
CA GLU A 95 9.81 1.79 -11.74
C GLU A 95 10.61 2.32 -10.55
N LYS A 96 11.75 2.95 -10.85
CA LYS A 96 12.70 3.44 -9.85
C LYS A 96 12.55 4.93 -9.55
N LYS A 97 11.56 5.58 -10.16
CA LYS A 97 11.26 7.00 -9.99
C LYS A 97 9.77 7.14 -9.71
N ALA A 98 9.43 7.90 -8.67
CA ALA A 98 8.05 8.19 -8.37
C ALA A 98 7.54 9.25 -9.35
N GLU A 99 6.50 8.93 -10.13
CA GLU A 99 5.86 9.92 -11.01
C GLU A 99 4.78 10.70 -10.26
N LEU A 100 4.03 10.03 -9.37
CA LEU A 100 3.01 10.66 -8.55
C LEU A 100 3.49 10.80 -7.11
N PRO A 101 3.30 11.97 -6.49
CA PRO A 101 3.80 12.24 -5.14
C PRO A 101 3.15 11.35 -4.07
N GLY A 102 1.90 10.93 -4.27
CA GLY A 102 1.18 10.00 -3.39
C GLY A 102 1.36 8.51 -3.72
N SER A 103 2.31 8.14 -4.59
CA SER A 103 2.48 6.77 -5.05
C SER A 103 3.76 6.09 -4.58
N LEU A 104 3.63 4.83 -4.22
CA LEU A 104 4.69 3.90 -3.86
C LEU A 104 4.92 2.95 -5.01
N TYR A 105 6.15 2.82 -5.46
CA TYR A 105 6.52 1.88 -6.52
C TYR A 105 7.27 0.71 -5.91
N VAL A 106 6.88 -0.49 -6.31
CA VAL A 106 7.52 -1.72 -5.90
C VAL A 106 7.97 -2.53 -7.11
N GLU A 107 8.82 -3.53 -6.86
CA GLU A 107 9.28 -4.48 -7.88
C GLU A 107 8.12 -5.04 -8.71
N LYS A 108 8.36 -5.25 -10.01
CA LYS A 108 7.37 -5.89 -10.89
C LYS A 108 7.27 -7.36 -10.52
N LYS A 109 6.20 -7.71 -9.83
CA LYS A 109 5.89 -9.07 -9.36
C LYS A 109 4.41 -9.37 -9.57
N THR A 110 4.03 -10.62 -9.31
CA THR A 110 2.62 -11.03 -9.28
C THR A 110 1.83 -10.15 -8.32
N PHE A 111 0.70 -9.61 -8.79
CA PHE A 111 -0.20 -8.84 -7.96
C PHE A 111 -0.72 -9.69 -6.79
N PRO A 112 -0.74 -9.18 -5.54
CA PRO A 112 -1.14 -9.97 -4.40
C PRO A 112 -2.65 -10.19 -4.42
N LYS A 113 -3.10 -11.38 -4.03
CA LYS A 113 -4.52 -11.61 -3.76
C LYS A 113 -4.85 -10.98 -2.40
N ILE A 114 -5.71 -9.97 -2.39
CA ILE A 114 -6.11 -9.26 -1.18
C ILE A 114 -7.56 -9.59 -0.88
N GLU A 115 -7.78 -10.02 0.35
CA GLU A 115 -9.08 -10.35 0.93
C GLU A 115 -9.25 -9.58 2.24
N VAL A 116 -10.49 -9.41 2.70
CA VAL A 116 -10.73 -8.80 4.01
C VAL A 116 -10.00 -9.64 5.08
N GLY A 117 -9.27 -8.96 5.96
CA GLY A 117 -8.37 -9.59 6.94
C GLY A 117 -6.92 -9.74 6.47
N THR A 118 -6.59 -9.36 5.23
CA THR A 118 -5.20 -9.37 4.75
C THR A 118 -4.37 -8.35 5.51
N GLU A 119 -3.26 -8.81 6.10
CA GLU A 119 -2.27 -7.93 6.74
C GLU A 119 -1.36 -7.28 5.70
N VAL A 120 -1.08 -6.00 5.91
CA VAL A 120 -0.14 -5.21 5.11
C VAL A 120 0.90 -4.61 6.05
N GLU A 121 2.17 -4.89 5.79
CA GLU A 121 3.29 -4.51 6.64
C GLU A 121 4.40 -3.87 5.79
N ILE A 122 5.07 -2.84 6.29
CA ILE A 122 6.27 -2.26 5.67
C ILE A 122 7.42 -2.30 6.65
N PHE A 123 8.57 -2.80 6.21
CA PHE A 123 9.80 -2.99 6.99
C PHE A 123 10.97 -2.18 6.44
#